data_AF-A0A4V1VJS0-F1
#
_entry.id   AF-A0A4V1VJS0-F1
#
_cell.length_a   1.000
_cell.length_b   1.000
_cell.length_c   1.000
_cell.angle_alpha   90.00
_cell.angle_beta   90.00
_cell.angle_gamma   90.00
#
_symmetry.space_group_name_H-M   'P 1'
#
loop_
_entity.id
_entity.type
_entity.pdbx_description
1 polymer ?
#
loop_
_entity_poly.entity_id
_entity_poly.type
_entity_poly.pdbx_seq_one_letter_code
_entity_poly.pdbx_strand_id
1 'polypeptide(L)'
;IVRLFLGGVLVAVLDAAIPICIGRVTGLLSTHEPARLLQEEWPQFLVMAAIVFLARPAAVLLQNLTVNQAIAPGMSNLIRWQSHWHVVRQSWAYFQNDFAGRIAARVMQTGVAIREAIVMGADAAWYILAYGATAGTVLFNIDRALALPILGWFAGYLVLLRVFVPRMRDSSRAVSEMRSTLTGRIVDSYTNILTVKLFSRAKDEDDFVRHSMDEHTTLYRAQTRTITTWVASLYLLNACLLFSMTALAIHLWTRGDIPLAAVATALPMAWQLTNMAGWVARSIIAIFDNLGLGGLRQRIAIARVVLKDAPILVLDEATSALDSEIEAAIQEQLEGLMQGRTVIAIAHRLSTIAKLDRLVMLEAGRIIEQGTHAELLARGGAYARAWSRQSGGFTDL
;
A
#
# COMPACT_ATOMS: atom_id res chain seq x y z
N ILE A 1 3.82 13.05 -11.15
CA ILE A 1 4.75 11.92 -11.38
C ILE A 1 6.02 12.37 -12.11
N VAL A 2 5.97 12.91 -13.34
CA VAL A 2 7.19 13.40 -14.03
C VAL A 2 7.97 14.44 -13.21
N ARG A 3 7.29 15.44 -12.63
CA ARG A 3 7.92 16.44 -11.74
C ARG A 3 8.59 15.83 -10.50
N LEU A 4 8.03 14.74 -9.96
CA LEU A 4 8.58 14.01 -8.81
C LEU A 4 9.91 13.34 -9.19
N PHE A 5 9.97 12.73 -10.37
CA PHE A 5 11.19 12.09 -10.88
C PHE A 5 12.28 13.09 -11.21
N LEU A 6 11.93 14.21 -11.86
CA LEU A 6 12.88 15.27 -12.19
C LEU A 6 13.46 15.92 -10.94
N GLY A 7 12.61 16.24 -9.96
CA GLY A 7 13.07 16.77 -8.67
C GLY A 7 13.98 15.80 -7.93
N GLY A 8 13.62 14.51 -7.88
CA GLY A 8 14.47 13.47 -7.26
C GLY A 8 15.85 13.33 -7.91
N VAL A 9 15.94 13.36 -9.24
CA VAL A 9 17.24 13.35 -9.95
C VAL A 9 18.05 14.60 -9.65
N LEU A 10 17.43 15.78 -9.66
CA LEU A 10 18.12 17.02 -9.38
C LEU A 10 18.75 16.99 -7.98
N VAL A 11 18.00 16.53 -6.97
CA VAL A 11 18.51 16.38 -5.60
C VAL A 11 19.66 15.36 -5.57
N ALA A 12 19.52 14.20 -6.23
CA ALA A 12 20.57 13.18 -6.27
C ALA A 12 21.88 13.70 -6.90
N VAL A 13 21.79 14.45 -7.99
CA VAL A 13 22.96 15.05 -8.66
C VAL A 13 23.62 16.10 -7.76
N LEU A 14 22.84 16.95 -7.11
CA LEU A 14 23.36 17.96 -6.18
C LEU A 14 23.98 17.34 -4.92
N ASP A 15 23.45 16.22 -4.44
CA ASP A 15 24.06 15.46 -3.35
C ASP A 15 25.38 14.80 -3.78
N ALA A 16 25.48 14.33 -5.03
CA ALA A 16 26.72 13.81 -5.60
C ALA A 16 27.79 14.90 -5.81
N ALA A 17 27.37 16.16 -5.96
CA ALA A 17 28.30 17.29 -6.06
C ALA A 17 29.07 17.54 -4.76
N ILE A 18 28.52 17.22 -3.58
CA ILE A 18 29.18 17.48 -2.29
C ILE A 18 30.53 16.74 -2.17
N PRO A 19 30.61 15.42 -2.37
CA PRO A 19 31.90 14.71 -2.41
C PRO A 19 32.88 15.25 -3.45
N ILE A 20 32.38 15.71 -4.60
CA ILE A 20 33.22 16.30 -5.66
C ILE A 20 33.82 17.62 -5.17
N CYS A 21 33.02 18.48 -4.52
CA CYS A 21 33.50 19.70 -3.88
C CYS A 21 34.56 19.40 -2.82
N ILE A 22 34.32 18.39 -1.96
CA ILE A 22 35.29 17.97 -0.93
C ILE A 22 36.63 17.60 -1.58
N GLY A 23 36.63 16.73 -2.59
CA GLY A 23 37.87 16.34 -3.27
C GLY A 23 38.55 17.49 -3.98
N ARG A 24 37.78 18.40 -4.60
CA ARG A 24 38.33 19.61 -5.23
C ARG A 24 39.02 20.50 -4.20
N VAL A 25 38.39 20.75 -3.04
CA VAL A 25 39.00 21.51 -1.94
C VAL A 25 40.28 20.84 -1.46
N THR A 26 40.28 19.52 -1.25
CA THR A 26 41.49 18.78 -0.87
C THR A 26 42.61 18.92 -1.91
N GLY A 27 42.27 18.88 -3.21
CA GLY A 27 43.22 19.10 -4.30
C GLY A 27 43.84 20.50 -4.28
N LEU A 28 43.01 21.54 -4.11
CA LEU A 28 43.50 22.92 -4.02
C LEU A 28 44.41 23.12 -2.81
N LEU A 29 44.04 22.57 -1.65
CA LEU A 29 44.85 22.63 -0.43
C LEU A 29 46.20 21.92 -0.56
N SER A 30 46.29 20.89 -1.41
CA SER A 30 47.55 20.16 -1.64
C SER A 30 48.50 20.85 -2.62
N THR A 31 48.01 21.83 -3.40
CA THR A 31 48.76 22.43 -4.51
C THR A 31 49.09 23.91 -4.30
N HIS A 32 48.31 24.64 -3.49
CA HIS A 32 48.48 26.07 -3.28
C HIS A 32 49.04 26.40 -1.89
N GLU A 33 49.82 27.49 -1.80
CA GLU A 33 50.23 28.04 -0.52
C GLU A 33 49.03 28.63 0.24
N PRO A 34 48.95 28.46 1.58
CA PRO A 34 47.81 28.91 2.39
C PRO A 34 47.45 30.40 2.23
N ALA A 35 48.46 31.25 2.00
CA ALA A 35 48.28 32.70 1.91
C ALA A 35 47.64 33.15 0.57
N ARG A 36 47.80 32.39 -0.52
CA ARG A 36 47.31 32.76 -1.86
C ARG A 36 46.04 32.03 -2.27
N LEU A 37 45.77 30.87 -1.68
CA LEU A 37 44.60 30.04 -1.94
C LEU A 37 43.29 30.84 -2.00
N LEU A 38 43.02 31.65 -0.96
CA LEU A 38 41.78 32.43 -0.89
C LEU A 38 41.74 33.59 -1.89
N GLN A 39 42.89 34.15 -2.27
CA GLN A 39 42.92 35.26 -3.23
C GLN A 39 42.73 34.76 -4.66
N GLU A 40 43.29 33.60 -5.00
CA GLU A 40 43.28 33.05 -6.35
C GLU A 40 42.03 32.20 -6.63
N GLU A 41 41.52 31.47 -5.63
CA GLU A 41 40.46 30.45 -5.82
C GLU A 41 39.11 30.80 -5.18
N TRP A 42 38.91 32.03 -4.68
CA TRP A 42 37.60 32.46 -4.14
C TRP A 42 36.41 32.22 -5.08
N PRO A 43 36.51 32.32 -6.43
CA PRO A 43 35.37 32.05 -7.30
C PRO A 43 34.92 30.59 -7.23
N GLN A 44 35.86 29.64 -7.13
CA GLN A 44 35.53 28.22 -6.98
C GLN A 44 34.83 27.97 -5.64
N PHE A 45 35.32 28.56 -4.55
CA PHE A 45 34.66 28.46 -3.24
C PHE A 45 33.26 29.07 -3.24
N LEU A 46 33.04 30.17 -3.96
CA LEU A 46 31.72 30.79 -4.10
C LEU A 46 30.73 29.88 -4.85
N VAL A 47 31.17 29.20 -5.91
CA VAL A 47 30.33 28.22 -6.63
C VAL A 47 29.97 27.05 -5.71
N MET A 48 30.93 26.50 -4.95
CA MET A 48 30.67 25.42 -3.99
C MET A 48 29.68 25.86 -2.90
N ALA A 49 29.87 27.08 -2.36
CA ALA A 49 28.95 27.66 -1.40
C ALA A 49 27.54 27.83 -1.99
N ALA A 50 27.43 28.28 -3.24
CA ALA A 50 26.15 28.40 -3.92
C ALA A 50 25.47 27.03 -4.11
N ILE A 51 26.21 25.98 -4.43
CA ILE A 51 25.66 24.62 -4.52
C ILE A 51 25.09 24.17 -3.16
N VAL A 52 25.86 24.35 -2.09
CA VAL A 52 25.52 23.86 -0.75
C VAL A 52 24.41 24.68 -0.08
N PHE A 53 24.46 26.01 -0.18
CA PHE A 53 23.54 26.91 0.55
C PHE A 53 22.33 27.35 -0.26
N LEU A 54 22.41 27.34 -1.60
CA LEU A 54 21.30 27.80 -2.46
C LEU A 54 20.71 26.65 -3.26
N ALA A 55 21.50 26.02 -4.14
CA ALA A 55 20.98 25.07 -5.13
C ALA A 55 20.39 23.81 -4.45
N ARG A 56 21.12 23.19 -3.54
CA ARG A 56 20.67 21.98 -2.84
C ARG A 56 19.43 22.23 -1.96
N PRO A 57 19.40 23.22 -1.06
CA PRO A 57 18.19 23.53 -0.30
C PRO A 57 17.00 23.88 -1.18
N ALA A 58 17.20 24.63 -2.27
CA ALA A 58 16.14 24.96 -3.22
C ALA A 58 15.59 23.71 -3.93
N ALA A 59 16.45 22.78 -4.36
CA ALA A 59 16.02 21.53 -4.99
C ALA A 59 15.24 20.64 -4.01
N VAL A 60 15.73 20.51 -2.76
CA VAL A 60 15.04 19.76 -1.70
C VAL A 60 13.71 20.42 -1.35
N LEU A 61 13.64 21.75 -1.28
CA LEU A 61 12.40 22.48 -1.06
C LEU A 61 11.41 22.24 -2.20
N LEU A 62 11.84 22.32 -3.45
CA LEU A 62 11.00 22.09 -4.62
C LEU A 62 10.45 20.66 -4.65
N GLN A 63 11.29 19.67 -4.32
CA GLN A 63 10.87 18.27 -4.18
C GLN A 63 9.82 18.14 -3.06
N ASN A 64 10.07 18.73 -1.89
CA ASN A 64 9.13 18.70 -0.77
C ASN A 64 7.82 19.42 -1.06
N LEU A 65 7.83 20.55 -1.77
CA LEU A 65 6.61 21.24 -2.19
C LEU A 65 5.81 20.36 -3.16
N THR A 66 6.50 19.70 -4.10
CA THR A 66 5.87 18.77 -5.05
C THR A 66 5.24 17.58 -4.32
N VAL A 67 5.98 16.95 -3.41
CA VAL A 67 5.49 15.79 -2.66
C VAL A 67 4.40 16.18 -1.68
N ASN A 68 4.67 17.12 -0.77
CA ASN A 68 3.82 17.39 0.39
C ASN A 68 2.66 18.34 0.11
N GLN A 69 2.77 19.23 -0.87
CA GLN A 69 1.72 20.19 -1.18
C GLN A 69 0.92 19.83 -2.43
N ALA A 70 1.59 19.38 -3.51
CA ALA A 70 0.89 19.08 -4.75
C ALA A 70 0.37 17.63 -4.82
N ILE A 71 1.15 16.64 -4.38
CA ILE A 71 0.81 15.22 -4.55
C ILE A 71 0.07 14.68 -3.32
N ALA A 72 0.63 14.84 -2.12
CA ALA A 72 0.16 14.12 -0.95
C ALA A 72 -1.31 14.42 -0.55
N PRO A 73 -1.77 15.69 -0.50
CA PRO A 73 -3.15 15.99 -0.12
C PRO A 73 -4.13 15.54 -1.20
N GLY A 74 -3.84 15.90 -2.46
CA GLY A 74 -4.72 15.62 -3.61
C GLY A 74 -4.87 14.12 -3.88
N MET A 75 -3.77 13.38 -3.87
CA MET A 75 -3.77 11.95 -4.16
C MET A 75 -4.49 11.15 -3.06
N SER A 76 -4.24 11.45 -1.78
CA SER A 76 -4.95 10.75 -0.70
C SER A 76 -6.44 11.03 -0.72
N ASN A 77 -6.85 12.27 -1.00
CA ASN A 77 -8.28 12.58 -1.07
C ASN A 77 -8.95 11.94 -2.29
N LEU A 78 -8.27 11.91 -3.44
CA LEU A 78 -8.75 11.19 -4.63
C LEU A 78 -8.98 9.70 -4.34
N ILE A 79 -8.01 9.03 -3.71
CA ILE A 79 -8.11 7.61 -3.37
C ILE A 79 -9.25 7.37 -2.36
N ARG A 80 -9.40 8.25 -1.37
CA ARG A 80 -10.52 8.19 -0.40
C ARG A 80 -11.87 8.35 -1.12
N TRP A 81 -12.00 9.34 -1.99
CA TRP A 81 -13.22 9.57 -2.75
C TRP A 81 -13.58 8.38 -3.65
N GLN A 82 -12.61 7.85 -4.40
CA GLN A 82 -12.81 6.66 -5.24
C GLN A 82 -13.21 5.44 -4.40
N SER A 83 -12.58 5.26 -3.23
CA SER A 83 -12.91 4.16 -2.32
C SER A 83 -14.31 4.32 -1.74
N HIS A 84 -14.68 5.53 -1.29
CA HIS A 84 -16.01 5.84 -0.79
C HIS A 84 -17.10 5.64 -1.85
N TRP A 85 -16.89 6.22 -3.04
CA TRP A 85 -17.81 6.11 -4.17
C TRP A 85 -18.07 4.66 -4.56
N HIS A 86 -17.08 3.79 -4.39
CA HIS A 86 -17.23 2.37 -4.63
C HIS A 86 -17.98 1.64 -3.49
N VAL A 87 -17.61 1.92 -2.23
CA VAL A 87 -18.22 1.29 -1.06
C VAL A 87 -19.71 1.61 -0.99
N VAL A 88 -20.11 2.87 -1.20
CA VAL A 88 -21.52 3.30 -1.10
C VAL A 88 -22.43 2.64 -2.15
N ARG A 89 -21.86 2.10 -3.23
CA ARG A 89 -22.58 1.41 -4.32
C ARG A 89 -22.62 -0.11 -4.14
N GLN A 90 -22.12 -0.64 -3.03
CA GLN A 90 -22.23 -2.07 -2.75
C GLN A 90 -23.65 -2.46 -2.39
N SER A 91 -23.98 -3.75 -2.60
CA SER A 91 -25.27 -4.31 -2.21
C SER A 91 -25.51 -4.14 -0.71
N TRP A 92 -26.76 -4.02 -0.30
CA TRP A 92 -27.15 -3.99 1.11
C TRP A 92 -26.55 -5.14 1.93
N ALA A 93 -26.49 -6.37 1.38
CA ALA A 93 -25.87 -7.53 2.02
C ALA A 93 -24.38 -7.31 2.39
N TYR A 94 -23.65 -6.47 1.65
CA TYR A 94 -22.26 -6.12 1.99
C TYR A 94 -22.18 -5.35 3.31
N PHE A 95 -23.13 -4.45 3.56
CA PHE A 95 -23.18 -3.62 4.76
C PHE A 95 -23.73 -4.35 5.99
N GLN A 96 -24.47 -5.45 5.80
CA GLN A 96 -24.87 -6.32 6.91
C GLN A 96 -23.73 -7.20 7.42
N ASN A 97 -22.80 -7.57 6.54
CA ASN A 97 -21.70 -8.48 6.87
C ASN A 97 -20.49 -7.79 7.54
N ASP A 98 -20.43 -6.45 7.58
CA ASP A 98 -19.30 -5.71 8.16
C ASP A 98 -19.78 -4.39 8.79
N PHE A 99 -19.22 -4.02 9.95
CA PHE A 99 -19.66 -2.83 10.68
C PHE A 99 -19.27 -1.57 9.90
N ALA A 100 -20.19 -0.61 9.81
CA ALA A 100 -19.97 0.67 9.13
C ALA A 100 -18.68 1.37 9.60
N GLY A 101 -18.34 1.29 10.90
CA GLY A 101 -17.10 1.83 11.45
C GLY A 101 -15.83 1.20 10.89
N ARG A 102 -15.81 -0.13 10.66
CA ARG A 102 -14.67 -0.84 10.06
C ARG A 102 -14.53 -0.50 8.58
N ILE A 103 -15.65 -0.42 7.87
CA ILE A 103 -15.69 -0.02 6.46
C ILE A 103 -15.17 1.41 6.29
N ALA A 104 -15.64 2.36 7.11
CA ALA A 104 -15.19 3.75 7.11
C ALA A 104 -13.69 3.87 7.44
N ALA A 105 -13.21 3.13 8.46
CA ALA A 105 -11.80 3.10 8.81
C ALA A 105 -10.93 2.60 7.65
N ARG A 106 -11.36 1.54 6.94
CA ARG A 106 -10.65 1.03 5.75
C ARG A 106 -10.57 2.08 4.65
N VAL A 107 -11.65 2.79 4.36
CA VAL A 107 -11.66 3.87 3.35
C VAL A 107 -10.69 4.99 3.74
N MET A 108 -10.73 5.42 5.00
CA MET A 108 -9.91 6.53 5.49
C MET A 108 -8.41 6.21 5.52
N GLN A 109 -8.04 5.01 5.96
CA GLN A 109 -6.65 4.56 6.09
C GLN A 109 -6.03 4.13 4.76
N THR A 110 -6.82 3.55 3.85
CA THR A 110 -6.33 3.08 2.54
C THR A 110 -5.70 4.21 1.71
N GLY A 111 -6.31 5.40 1.73
CA GLY A 111 -5.80 6.54 0.95
C GLY A 111 -4.43 7.06 1.42
N VAL A 112 -4.10 6.88 2.70
CA VAL A 112 -2.81 7.26 3.29
C VAL A 112 -1.75 6.22 2.91
N ALA A 113 -2.04 4.95 3.16
CA ALA A 113 -1.12 3.84 2.91
C ALA A 113 -0.72 3.70 1.43
N ILE A 114 -1.68 3.80 0.51
CA ILE A 114 -1.39 3.69 -0.93
C ILE A 114 -0.52 4.85 -1.42
N ARG A 115 -0.86 6.08 -1.00
CA ARG A 115 -0.08 7.26 -1.35
C ARG A 115 1.36 7.11 -0.86
N GLU A 116 1.55 6.77 0.41
CA GLU A 116 2.88 6.59 0.99
C GLU A 116 3.67 5.55 0.23
N ALA A 117 3.07 4.41 -0.12
CA ALA A 117 3.76 3.39 -0.89
C ALA A 117 4.20 3.87 -2.28
N ILE A 118 3.35 4.63 -2.98
CA ILE A 118 3.66 5.14 -4.32
C ILE A 118 4.75 6.22 -4.26
N VAL A 119 4.65 7.14 -3.31
CA VAL A 119 5.64 8.22 -3.13
C VAL A 119 6.98 7.64 -2.69
N MET A 120 7.00 6.78 -1.66
CA MET A 120 8.22 6.15 -1.16
C MET A 120 8.88 5.27 -2.23
N GLY A 121 8.10 4.48 -2.98
CA GLY A 121 8.65 3.64 -4.03
C GLY A 121 9.26 4.44 -5.18
N ALA A 122 8.57 5.50 -5.63
CA ALA A 122 9.06 6.35 -6.70
C ALA A 122 10.32 7.14 -6.31
N ASP A 123 10.33 7.72 -5.11
CA ASP A 123 11.46 8.52 -4.63
C ASP A 123 12.68 7.64 -4.31
N ALA A 124 12.48 6.51 -3.61
CA ALA A 124 13.57 5.65 -3.16
C ALA A 124 14.32 4.94 -4.28
N ALA A 125 13.61 4.31 -5.20
CA ALA A 125 14.24 3.59 -6.30
C ALA A 125 14.96 4.54 -7.26
N TRP A 126 14.37 5.70 -7.54
CA TRP A 126 14.92 6.63 -8.50
C TRP A 126 16.14 7.37 -7.97
N TYR A 127 16.08 7.81 -6.72
CA TYR A 127 17.16 8.55 -6.09
C TYR A 127 18.45 7.71 -5.96
N ILE A 128 18.35 6.44 -5.55
CA ILE A 128 19.54 5.55 -5.45
C ILE A 128 20.16 5.23 -6.82
N LEU A 129 19.34 5.08 -7.85
CA LEU A 129 19.81 4.86 -9.22
C LEU A 129 20.48 6.11 -9.80
N ALA A 130 19.88 7.29 -9.63
CA ALA A 130 20.43 8.55 -10.12
C ALA A 130 21.76 8.90 -9.43
N TYR A 131 21.83 8.78 -8.10
CA TYR A 131 23.07 9.00 -7.36
C TYR A 131 24.12 7.95 -7.74
N GLY A 132 23.75 6.67 -7.77
CA GLY A 132 24.66 5.58 -8.13
C GLY A 132 25.25 5.73 -9.53
N ALA A 133 24.43 6.12 -10.52
CA ALA A 133 24.89 6.40 -11.87
C ALA A 133 25.85 7.61 -11.92
N THR A 134 25.53 8.68 -11.19
CA THR A 134 26.39 9.86 -11.09
C THR A 134 27.72 9.51 -10.44
N ALA A 135 27.70 8.82 -9.30
CA ALA A 135 28.89 8.37 -8.59
C ALA A 135 29.75 7.41 -9.42
N GLY A 136 29.12 6.42 -10.06
CA GLY A 136 29.81 5.49 -10.95
C GLY A 136 30.49 6.20 -12.12
N THR A 137 29.81 7.17 -12.74
CA THR A 137 30.36 7.94 -13.86
C THR A 137 31.53 8.82 -13.42
N VAL A 138 31.39 9.53 -12.31
CA VAL A 138 32.44 10.38 -11.75
C VAL A 138 33.69 9.56 -11.41
N LEU A 139 33.51 8.43 -10.73
CA LEU A 139 34.62 7.56 -10.35
C LEU A 139 35.28 6.91 -11.56
N PHE A 140 34.50 6.46 -12.54
CA PHE A 140 35.02 5.90 -13.78
C PHE A 140 35.89 6.91 -14.56
N ASN A 141 35.50 8.19 -14.55
CA ASN A 141 36.27 9.27 -15.18
C ASN A 141 37.57 9.60 -14.43
N ILE A 142 37.63 9.33 -13.12
CA ILE A 142 38.85 9.48 -12.32
C ILE A 142 39.77 8.29 -12.57
N ASP A 143 39.28 7.08 -12.33
CA ASP A 143 39.96 5.82 -12.63
C ASP A 143 38.94 4.68 -12.75
N ARG A 144 39.11 3.80 -13.74
CA ARG A 144 38.15 2.74 -14.04
C ARG A 144 38.02 1.72 -12.89
N ALA A 145 39.09 1.48 -12.13
CA ALA A 145 39.05 0.53 -11.03
C ALA A 145 38.18 1.05 -9.88
N LEU A 146 38.14 2.37 -9.62
CA LEU A 146 37.31 2.97 -8.57
C LEU A 146 35.80 2.76 -8.79
N ALA A 147 35.36 2.50 -10.02
CA ALA A 147 33.96 2.16 -10.30
C ALA A 147 33.60 0.71 -9.93
N LEU A 148 34.57 -0.21 -9.88
CA LEU A 148 34.33 -1.64 -9.66
C LEU A 148 33.69 -1.96 -8.30
N PRO A 149 34.13 -1.38 -7.16
CA PRO A 149 33.47 -1.60 -5.87
C PRO A 149 31.99 -1.22 -5.88
N ILE A 150 31.63 -0.10 -6.52
CA ILE A 150 30.23 0.35 -6.62
C ILE A 150 29.42 -0.60 -7.48
N LEU A 151 29.94 -1.04 -8.63
CA LEU A 151 29.25 -2.01 -9.48
C LEU A 151 29.03 -3.35 -8.77
N GLY A 152 30.04 -3.85 -8.07
CA GLY A 152 29.93 -5.05 -7.23
C GLY A 152 28.90 -4.90 -6.11
N TRP A 153 28.87 -3.72 -5.48
CA TRP A 153 27.87 -3.40 -4.46
C TRP A 153 26.46 -3.36 -5.04
N PHE A 154 26.23 -2.73 -6.20
CA PHE A 154 24.92 -2.74 -6.87
C PHE A 154 24.47 -4.15 -7.24
N ALA A 155 25.38 -4.99 -7.73
CA ALA A 155 25.08 -6.40 -8.00
C ALA A 155 24.67 -7.14 -6.72
N GLY A 156 25.43 -6.98 -5.64
CA GLY A 156 25.10 -7.54 -4.32
C GLY A 156 23.76 -7.04 -3.78
N TYR A 157 23.48 -5.74 -3.93
CA TYR A 157 22.24 -5.12 -3.50
C TYR A 157 21.04 -5.66 -4.28
N LEU A 158 21.18 -5.85 -5.60
CA LEU A 158 20.15 -6.50 -6.43
C LEU A 158 19.87 -7.95 -6.02
N VAL A 159 20.91 -8.70 -5.63
CA VAL A 159 20.75 -10.06 -5.09
C VAL A 159 19.97 -10.02 -3.78
N LEU A 160 20.36 -9.13 -2.84
CA LEU A 160 19.62 -8.95 -1.60
C LEU A 160 18.16 -8.62 -1.88
N LEU A 161 17.88 -7.67 -2.77
CA LEU A 161 16.52 -7.30 -3.15
C LEU A 161 15.74 -8.50 -3.68
N ARG A 162 16.29 -9.27 -4.61
CA ARG A 162 15.61 -10.46 -5.16
C ARG A 162 15.31 -11.53 -4.11
N VAL A 163 16.16 -11.66 -3.10
CA VAL A 163 16.05 -12.70 -2.07
C VAL A 163 15.10 -12.29 -0.94
N PHE A 164 15.20 -11.06 -0.45
CA PHE A 164 14.47 -10.62 0.75
C PHE A 164 13.15 -9.92 0.45
N VAL A 165 13.01 -9.21 -0.68
CA VAL A 165 11.74 -8.53 -1.02
C VAL A 165 10.57 -9.52 -1.08
N PRO A 166 10.67 -10.69 -1.74
CA PRO A 166 9.58 -11.67 -1.75
C PRO A 166 9.27 -12.23 -0.36
N ARG A 167 10.31 -12.52 0.43
CA ARG A 167 10.14 -13.04 1.80
C ARG A 167 9.47 -12.03 2.73
N MET A 168 9.87 -10.77 2.66
CA MET A 168 9.24 -9.66 3.40
C MET A 168 7.78 -9.49 2.99
N ARG A 169 7.49 -9.52 1.68
CA ARG A 169 6.13 -9.47 1.15
C ARG A 169 5.25 -10.58 1.72
N ASP A 170 5.74 -11.82 1.68
CA ASP A 170 4.95 -12.99 2.05
C ASP A 170 4.75 -13.07 3.59
N SER A 171 5.79 -12.76 4.38
CA SER A 171 5.69 -12.66 5.84
C SER A 171 4.80 -11.50 6.32
N SER A 172 4.91 -10.32 5.71
CA SER A 172 4.05 -9.17 6.01
C SER A 172 2.58 -9.49 5.70
N ARG A 173 2.32 -10.23 4.61
CA ARG A 173 0.98 -10.71 4.29
C ARG A 173 0.42 -11.64 5.38
N ALA A 174 1.20 -12.62 5.84
CA ALA A 174 0.78 -13.55 6.89
C ALA A 174 0.47 -12.83 8.22
N VAL A 175 1.32 -11.88 8.62
CA VAL A 175 1.10 -11.05 9.81
C VAL A 175 -0.15 -10.19 9.65
N SER A 176 -0.37 -9.57 8.48
CA SER A 176 -1.55 -8.75 8.24
C SER A 176 -2.85 -9.56 8.28
N GLU A 177 -2.84 -10.80 7.79
CA GLU A 177 -3.99 -11.71 7.82
C GLU A 177 -4.34 -12.11 9.27
N MET A 178 -3.33 -12.53 10.05
CA MET A 178 -3.54 -12.83 11.47
C MET A 178 -3.94 -11.62 12.30
N ARG A 179 -3.42 -10.44 12.01
CA ARG A 179 -3.86 -9.19 12.65
C ARG A 179 -5.35 -8.93 12.38
N SER A 180 -5.82 -9.16 11.16
CA SER A 180 -7.24 -9.03 10.81
C SER A 180 -8.10 -10.02 11.59
N THR A 181 -7.67 -11.29 11.69
CA THR A 181 -8.36 -12.32 12.47
C THR A 181 -8.42 -11.95 13.96
N LEU A 182 -7.29 -11.52 14.53
CA LEU A 182 -7.20 -11.07 15.92
C LEU A 182 -8.13 -9.89 16.19
N THR A 183 -8.13 -8.87 15.33
CA THR A 183 -9.08 -7.74 15.45
C THR A 183 -10.53 -8.21 15.36
N GLY A 184 -10.83 -9.13 14.43
CA GLY A 184 -12.18 -9.72 14.30
C GLY A 184 -12.65 -10.37 15.60
N ARG A 185 -11.82 -11.22 16.20
CA ARG A 185 -12.12 -11.89 17.49
C ARG A 185 -12.34 -10.88 18.62
N ILE A 186 -11.47 -9.88 18.74
CA ILE A 186 -11.62 -8.84 19.79
C ILE A 186 -12.93 -8.06 19.61
N VAL A 187 -13.26 -7.66 18.38
CA VAL A 187 -14.51 -6.93 18.12
C VAL A 187 -15.72 -7.81 18.42
N ASP A 188 -15.68 -9.09 18.09
CA ASP A 188 -16.75 -10.04 18.40
C ASP A 188 -16.98 -10.16 19.91
N SER A 189 -15.91 -10.37 20.70
CA SER A 189 -15.96 -10.41 22.17
C SER A 189 -16.57 -9.14 22.76
N TYR A 190 -16.23 -7.97 22.21
CA TYR A 190 -16.77 -6.68 22.69
C TYR A 190 -18.21 -6.44 22.26
N THR A 191 -18.57 -6.82 21.03
CA THR A 191 -19.94 -6.67 20.54
C THR A 191 -20.90 -7.57 21.31
N ASN A 192 -20.46 -8.78 21.61
CA ASN A 192 -21.25 -9.80 22.31
C ASN A 192 -20.93 -9.87 23.81
N ILE A 193 -20.44 -8.77 24.40
CA ILE A 193 -19.94 -8.75 25.78
C ILE A 193 -21.01 -9.17 26.80
N LEU A 194 -22.28 -8.85 26.54
CA LEU A 194 -23.37 -9.24 27.42
C LEU A 194 -23.52 -10.77 27.48
N THR A 195 -23.51 -11.44 26.33
CA THR A 195 -23.56 -12.90 26.21
C THR A 195 -22.35 -13.54 26.88
N VAL A 196 -21.15 -13.01 26.62
CA VAL A 196 -19.91 -13.49 27.25
C VAL A 196 -20.00 -13.38 28.78
N LYS A 197 -20.49 -12.26 29.33
CA LYS A 197 -20.62 -12.07 30.78
C LYS A 197 -21.69 -12.93 31.43
N LEU A 198 -22.75 -13.27 30.71
CA LEU A 198 -23.88 -14.07 31.22
C LEU A 198 -23.64 -15.57 31.13
N PHE A 199 -22.92 -16.04 30.11
CA PHE A 199 -22.86 -17.48 29.78
C PHE A 199 -21.44 -18.04 29.63
N SER A 200 -20.41 -17.22 29.39
CA SER A 200 -19.04 -17.70 29.21
C SER A 200 -18.27 -17.73 30.54
N ARG A 201 -17.37 -18.70 30.69
CA ARG A 201 -16.38 -18.67 31.78
C ARG A 201 -15.27 -17.70 31.36
N ALA A 202 -14.94 -16.75 32.23
CA ALA A 202 -13.91 -15.75 31.94
C ALA A 202 -12.58 -16.37 31.43
N LYS A 203 -12.19 -17.52 31.97
CA LYS A 203 -10.99 -18.25 31.53
C LYS A 203 -11.05 -18.72 30.08
N ASP A 204 -12.21 -19.20 29.62
CA ASP A 204 -12.36 -19.72 28.26
C ASP A 204 -12.27 -18.59 27.23
N GLU A 205 -12.81 -17.42 27.57
CA GLU A 205 -12.68 -16.19 26.76
C GLU A 205 -11.24 -15.67 26.74
N ASP A 206 -10.57 -15.65 27.90
CA ASP A 206 -9.17 -15.22 28.01
C ASP A 206 -8.25 -16.11 27.17
N ASP A 207 -8.41 -17.43 27.26
CA ASP A 207 -7.61 -18.40 26.51
C ASP A 207 -7.91 -18.30 24.99
N PHE A 208 -9.15 -18.03 24.59
CA PHE A 208 -9.54 -17.80 23.19
C PHE A 208 -8.83 -16.60 22.55
N VAL A 209 -8.78 -15.46 23.26
CA VAL A 209 -8.10 -14.25 22.79
C VAL A 209 -6.59 -14.41 22.86
N ARG A 210 -6.07 -14.98 23.97
CA ARG A 210 -4.62 -15.22 24.17
C ARG A 210 -4.05 -16.08 23.04
N HIS A 211 -4.74 -17.14 22.65
CA HIS A 211 -4.26 -18.02 21.58
C HIS A 211 -4.00 -17.25 20.27
N SER A 212 -4.90 -16.36 19.85
CA SER A 212 -4.65 -15.51 18.68
C SER A 212 -3.54 -14.48 18.86
N MET A 213 -3.35 -13.96 20.07
CA MET A 213 -2.23 -13.07 20.37
C MET A 213 -0.89 -13.80 20.28
N ASP A 214 -0.83 -15.05 20.74
CA ASP A 214 0.37 -15.90 20.65
C ASP A 214 0.69 -16.27 19.21
N GLU A 215 -0.30 -16.67 18.41
CA GLU A 215 -0.14 -16.91 16.97
C GLU A 215 0.35 -15.66 16.24
N HIS A 216 -0.26 -14.49 16.49
CA HIS A 216 0.21 -13.22 15.94
C HIS A 216 1.66 -12.94 16.33
N THR A 217 2.01 -13.17 17.60
CA THR A 217 3.37 -12.94 18.12
C THR A 217 4.39 -13.85 17.45
N THR A 218 4.07 -15.12 17.21
CA THR A 218 4.99 -16.06 16.53
C THR A 218 5.25 -15.66 15.08
N LEU A 219 4.21 -15.28 14.33
CA LEU A 219 4.37 -14.79 12.95
C LEU A 219 5.10 -13.46 12.89
N TYR A 220 4.80 -12.54 13.81
CA TYR A 220 5.48 -11.25 13.89
C TYR A 220 6.98 -11.42 14.22
N ARG A 221 7.32 -12.37 15.10
CA ARG A 221 8.72 -12.78 15.34
C ARG A 221 9.40 -13.32 14.08
N ALA A 222 8.71 -14.11 13.26
CA ALA A 222 9.26 -14.60 12.00
C ALA A 222 9.49 -13.45 10.98
N GLN A 223 8.56 -12.49 10.88
CA GLN A 223 8.70 -11.30 10.05
C GLN A 223 9.91 -10.45 10.51
N THR A 224 9.97 -10.13 11.80
CA THR A 224 11.06 -9.32 12.37
C THR A 224 12.42 -10.01 12.25
N ARG A 225 12.50 -11.35 12.38
CA ARG A 225 13.74 -12.09 12.07
C ARG A 225 14.20 -11.88 10.64
N THR A 226 13.27 -11.94 9.67
CA THR A 226 13.58 -11.69 8.25
C THR A 226 14.10 -10.27 8.03
N ILE A 227 13.50 -9.27 8.70
CA ILE A 227 13.96 -7.88 8.68
C ILE A 227 15.36 -7.76 9.28
N THR A 228 15.63 -8.38 10.44
CA THR A 228 16.94 -8.35 11.08
C THR A 228 18.02 -8.99 10.19
N THR A 229 17.73 -10.13 9.56
CA THR A 229 18.67 -10.77 8.64
C THR A 229 18.94 -9.91 7.41
N TRP A 230 17.93 -9.24 6.86
CA TRP A 230 18.11 -8.27 5.78
C TRP A 230 19.01 -7.10 6.19
N VAL A 231 18.71 -6.48 7.34
CA VAL A 231 19.51 -5.35 7.85
C VAL A 231 20.96 -5.79 8.04
N ALA A 232 21.20 -6.91 8.72
CA ALA A 232 22.54 -7.42 8.93
C ALA A 232 23.29 -7.68 7.59
N SER A 233 22.61 -8.28 6.60
CA SER A 233 23.18 -8.55 5.29
C SER A 233 23.53 -7.27 4.52
N LEU A 234 22.67 -6.25 4.62
CA LEU A 234 22.91 -4.94 4.00
C LEU A 234 24.08 -4.20 4.66
N TYR A 235 24.17 -4.24 6.00
CA TYR A 235 25.29 -3.63 6.73
C TYR A 235 26.62 -4.31 6.38
N LEU A 236 26.63 -5.64 6.24
CA LEU A 236 27.80 -6.38 5.79
C LEU A 236 28.20 -5.99 4.36
N LEU A 237 27.24 -5.93 3.43
CA LEU A 237 27.48 -5.48 2.06
C LEU A 237 28.03 -4.04 2.00
N ASN A 238 27.47 -3.14 2.81
CA ASN A 238 27.93 -1.76 2.95
C ASN A 238 29.35 -1.66 3.50
N ALA A 239 29.68 -2.48 4.51
CA ALA A 239 31.04 -2.57 5.05
C ALA A 239 32.03 -3.07 4.00
N CYS A 240 31.64 -4.06 3.18
CA CYS A 240 32.47 -4.53 2.06
C CYS A 240 32.71 -3.43 1.02
N LEU A 241 31.71 -2.62 0.68
CA LEU A 241 31.88 -1.48 -0.23
C LEU A 241 32.87 -0.47 0.37
N LEU A 242 32.65 -0.02 1.60
CA LEU A 242 33.53 0.97 2.24
C LEU A 242 34.97 0.47 2.34
N PHE A 243 35.15 -0.78 2.76
CA PHE A 243 36.47 -1.39 2.87
C PHE A 243 37.17 -1.51 1.51
N SER A 244 36.50 -2.10 0.52
CA SER A 244 37.08 -2.28 -0.83
C SER A 244 37.36 -0.95 -1.52
N MET A 245 36.47 0.03 -1.36
CA MET A 245 36.68 1.39 -1.88
C MET A 245 37.90 2.06 -1.23
N THR A 246 38.03 1.95 0.10
CA THR A 246 39.15 2.53 0.85
C THR A 246 40.47 1.88 0.49
N ALA A 247 40.51 0.54 0.50
CA ALA A 247 41.71 -0.21 0.15
C ALA A 247 42.17 0.11 -1.28
N LEU A 248 41.24 0.15 -2.23
CA LEU A 248 41.55 0.44 -3.63
C LEU A 248 41.99 1.89 -3.84
N ALA A 249 41.31 2.86 -3.23
CA ALA A 249 41.68 4.27 -3.34
C ALA A 249 43.06 4.56 -2.76
N ILE A 250 43.39 3.97 -1.59
CA ILE A 250 44.73 4.09 -1.00
C ILE A 250 45.78 3.44 -1.91
N HIS A 251 45.50 2.25 -2.44
CA HIS A 251 46.43 1.52 -3.28
C HIS A 251 46.73 2.23 -4.62
N LEU A 252 45.72 2.82 -5.25
CA LEU A 252 45.91 3.62 -6.47
C LEU A 252 46.66 4.94 -6.16
N TRP A 253 46.38 5.56 -5.02
CA TRP A 253 47.07 6.76 -4.60
C TRP A 253 48.55 6.51 -4.28
N THR A 254 48.89 5.42 -3.60
CA THR A 254 50.30 5.08 -3.28
C THR A 254 51.12 4.74 -4.52
N ARG A 255 50.47 4.29 -5.60
CA ARG A 255 51.10 4.09 -6.92
C ARG A 255 51.25 5.38 -7.73
N GLY A 256 50.60 6.46 -7.31
CA GLY A 256 50.55 7.71 -8.06
C GLY A 256 49.56 7.70 -9.23
N ASP A 257 48.70 6.68 -9.33
CA ASP A 257 47.70 6.55 -10.42
C ASP A 257 46.58 7.60 -10.28
N ILE A 258 46.27 8.01 -9.04
CA ILE A 258 45.25 9.02 -8.74
C ILE A 258 45.75 10.07 -7.73
N PRO A 259 45.28 11.34 -7.81
CA PRO A 259 45.63 12.38 -6.85
C PRO A 259 44.91 12.20 -5.51
N LEU A 260 45.40 12.85 -4.45
CA LEU A 260 44.74 12.85 -3.12
C LEU A 260 43.28 13.35 -3.18
N ALA A 261 43.01 14.31 -4.08
CA ALA A 261 41.67 14.81 -4.38
C ALA A 261 40.68 13.69 -4.77
N ALA A 262 41.14 12.69 -5.52
CA ALA A 262 40.31 11.56 -5.93
C ALA A 262 39.86 10.74 -4.72
N VAL A 263 40.76 10.44 -3.79
CA VAL A 263 40.45 9.72 -2.55
C VAL A 263 39.40 10.48 -1.73
N ALA A 264 39.59 11.80 -1.61
CA ALA A 264 38.67 12.70 -0.89
C ALA A 264 37.29 12.86 -1.55
N THR A 265 37.14 12.58 -2.85
CA THR A 265 35.83 12.44 -3.51
C THR A 265 35.25 11.04 -3.32
N ALA A 266 36.08 10.01 -3.44
CA ALA A 266 35.62 8.64 -3.58
C ALA A 266 35.05 8.04 -2.28
N LEU A 267 35.68 8.31 -1.15
CA LEU A 267 35.23 7.78 0.15
C LEU A 267 33.88 8.36 0.59
N PRO A 268 33.65 9.69 0.54
CA PRO A 268 32.33 10.23 0.89
C PRO A 268 31.22 9.80 -0.07
N MET A 269 31.53 9.57 -1.36
CA MET A 269 30.56 9.00 -2.31
C MET A 269 30.12 7.59 -1.91
N ALA A 270 31.08 6.72 -1.60
CA ALA A 270 30.77 5.37 -1.14
C ALA A 270 29.98 5.39 0.18
N TRP A 271 30.38 6.25 1.12
CA TRP A 271 29.65 6.41 2.39
C TRP A 271 28.21 6.89 2.19
N GLN A 272 28.00 7.92 1.36
CA GLN A 272 26.66 8.40 1.04
C GLN A 272 25.79 7.32 0.39
N LEU A 273 26.35 6.52 -0.51
CA LEU A 273 25.64 5.39 -1.13
C LEU A 273 25.17 4.38 -0.07
N THR A 274 26.01 4.07 0.93
CA THR A 274 25.61 3.16 2.04
C THR A 274 24.49 3.73 2.91
N ASN A 275 24.50 5.04 3.18
CA ASN A 275 23.42 5.71 3.91
C ASN A 275 22.09 5.66 3.15
N MET A 276 22.14 5.91 1.85
CA MET A 276 20.98 5.85 0.96
C MET A 276 20.38 4.44 0.91
N ALA A 277 21.22 3.42 0.80
CA ALA A 277 20.76 2.03 0.80
C ALA A 277 19.99 1.66 2.08
N GLY A 278 20.45 2.16 3.24
CA GLY A 278 19.75 1.99 4.51
C GLY A 278 18.39 2.70 4.54
N TRP A 279 18.28 3.88 3.93
CA TRP A 279 17.00 4.56 3.78
C TRP A 279 16.05 3.83 2.83
N VAL A 280 16.52 3.40 1.64
CA VAL A 280 15.71 2.60 0.68
C VAL A 280 15.23 1.30 1.32
N ALA A 281 16.08 0.61 2.08
CA ALA A 281 15.72 -0.58 2.83
C ALA A 281 14.54 -0.34 3.79
N ARG A 282 14.56 0.76 4.55
CA ARG A 282 13.44 1.13 5.43
C ARG A 282 12.19 1.47 4.63
N SER A 283 12.32 2.14 3.49
CA SER A 283 11.18 2.44 2.61
C SER A 283 10.50 1.16 2.12
N ILE A 284 11.27 0.14 1.74
CA ILE A 284 10.72 -1.17 1.32
C ILE A 284 9.95 -1.84 2.46
N ILE A 285 10.50 -1.85 3.68
CA ILE A 285 9.82 -2.42 4.85
C ILE A 285 8.51 -1.68 5.12
N ALA A 286 8.55 -0.34 5.15
CA ALA A 286 7.37 0.49 5.35
C ALA A 286 6.30 0.29 4.27
N ILE A 287 6.71 0.12 3.01
CA ILE A 287 5.79 -0.18 1.90
C ILE A 287 5.00 -1.47 2.21
N PHE A 288 5.67 -2.55 2.62
CA PHE A 288 4.97 -3.82 2.89
C PHE A 288 4.13 -3.76 4.17
N ASP A 289 4.64 -3.15 5.23
CA ASP A 289 3.90 -3.01 6.50
C ASP A 289 2.62 -2.18 6.35
N ASN A 290 2.67 -1.09 5.55
CA ASN A 290 1.51 -0.26 5.26
C ASN A 290 0.57 -0.87 4.21
N LEU A 291 1.10 -1.62 3.23
CA LEU A 291 0.29 -2.13 2.13
C LEU A 291 -0.52 -3.38 2.44
N GLY A 292 -0.20 -4.14 3.51
CA GLY A 292 -0.99 -5.28 3.99
C GLY A 292 -1.73 -6.02 2.87
N LEU A 293 -0.97 -6.67 1.98
CA LEU A 293 -1.35 -7.09 0.60
C LEU A 293 -2.60 -8.00 0.46
N GLY A 294 -3.33 -8.28 1.54
CA GLY A 294 -4.65 -8.92 1.51
C GLY A 294 -5.72 -8.07 0.80
N GLY A 295 -5.63 -6.74 0.84
CA GLY A 295 -6.62 -5.86 0.20
C GLY A 295 -6.56 -5.82 -1.32
N LEU A 296 -5.40 -6.04 -1.95
CA LEU A 296 -5.21 -5.80 -3.39
C LEU A 296 -5.88 -6.86 -4.28
N ARG A 297 -5.87 -8.15 -3.88
CA ARG A 297 -6.57 -9.22 -4.62
C ARG A 297 -8.09 -9.05 -4.59
N GLN A 298 -8.63 -8.67 -3.43
CA GLN A 298 -10.05 -8.31 -3.30
C GLN A 298 -10.40 -7.10 -4.19
N ARG A 299 -9.48 -6.12 -4.29
CA ARG A 299 -9.64 -4.91 -5.12
C ARG A 299 -9.55 -5.15 -6.63
N ILE A 300 -8.77 -6.12 -7.11
CA ILE A 300 -8.76 -6.52 -8.53
C ILE A 300 -10.03 -7.29 -8.90
N ALA A 301 -10.55 -8.12 -7.99
CA ALA A 301 -11.86 -8.76 -8.17
C ALA A 301 -12.98 -7.73 -8.22
N ILE A 302 -12.92 -6.73 -7.34
CA ILE A 302 -13.80 -5.56 -7.32
C ILE A 302 -13.69 -4.73 -8.62
N ALA A 303 -12.47 -4.44 -9.10
CA ALA A 303 -12.26 -3.71 -10.36
C ALA A 303 -12.80 -4.48 -11.59
N ARG A 304 -12.78 -5.83 -11.56
CA ARG A 304 -13.42 -6.66 -12.59
C ARG A 304 -14.95 -6.61 -12.54
N VAL A 305 -15.55 -6.39 -11.37
CA VAL A 305 -17.01 -6.22 -11.22
C VAL A 305 -17.45 -4.83 -11.71
N VAL A 306 -16.66 -3.78 -11.44
CA VAL A 306 -16.92 -2.39 -11.89
C VAL A 306 -16.98 -2.25 -13.42
N LEU A 307 -16.32 -3.15 -14.16
CA LEU A 307 -16.30 -3.13 -15.63
C LEU A 307 -17.49 -3.85 -16.29
N LYS A 308 -18.39 -4.46 -15.52
CA LYS A 308 -19.52 -5.22 -16.06
C LYS A 308 -20.83 -4.46 -15.82
N ASP A 309 -21.26 -3.71 -16.84
CA ASP A 309 -22.63 -3.22 -16.94
C ASP A 309 -23.55 -4.43 -17.17
N ALA A 310 -23.90 -5.12 -16.08
CA ALA A 310 -24.46 -6.46 -16.15
C ALA A 310 -25.93 -6.43 -16.61
N PRO A 311 -26.30 -7.09 -17.71
CA PRO A 311 -27.67 -7.11 -18.23
C PRO A 311 -28.63 -8.01 -17.42
N ILE A 312 -28.10 -8.77 -16.46
CA ILE A 312 -28.83 -9.71 -15.61
C ILE A 312 -28.56 -9.38 -14.14
N LEU A 313 -29.63 -9.18 -13.37
CA LEU A 313 -29.65 -8.88 -11.95
C LEU A 313 -30.20 -10.09 -11.18
N VAL A 314 -29.48 -10.55 -10.15
CA VAL A 314 -29.95 -11.61 -9.24
C VAL A 314 -30.09 -11.02 -7.84
N LEU A 315 -31.29 -11.12 -7.26
CA LEU A 315 -31.63 -10.61 -5.93
C LEU A 315 -31.99 -11.80 -5.03
N ASP A 316 -31.18 -12.08 -4.03
CA ASP A 316 -31.42 -13.18 -3.08
C ASP A 316 -31.78 -12.58 -1.71
N GLU A 317 -33.03 -12.76 -1.29
CA GLU A 317 -33.58 -12.29 -0.01
C GLU A 317 -33.33 -10.80 0.32
N ALA A 318 -33.26 -9.93 -0.70
CA ALA A 318 -32.84 -8.53 -0.55
C ALA A 318 -33.73 -7.66 0.37
N THR A 319 -34.86 -8.18 0.87
CA THR A 319 -35.82 -7.47 1.72
C THR A 319 -36.10 -8.15 3.07
N SER A 320 -35.41 -9.25 3.42
CA SER A 320 -35.81 -10.08 4.56
C SER A 320 -35.56 -9.47 5.95
N ALA A 321 -34.66 -8.48 6.08
CA ALA A 321 -34.30 -7.89 7.38
C ALA A 321 -34.63 -6.38 7.53
N LEU A 322 -35.68 -5.89 6.86
CA LEU A 322 -36.08 -4.48 6.90
C LEU A 322 -37.38 -4.26 7.70
N ASP A 323 -37.39 -3.19 8.52
CA ASP A 323 -38.58 -2.64 9.18
C ASP A 323 -39.54 -2.03 8.15
N SER A 324 -40.83 -2.06 8.45
CA SER A 324 -41.93 -1.70 7.53
C SER A 324 -41.86 -0.26 6.99
N GLU A 325 -41.23 0.68 7.70
CA GLU A 325 -41.06 2.08 7.24
C GLU A 325 -39.94 2.23 6.18
N ILE A 326 -38.91 1.39 6.21
CA ILE A 326 -37.77 1.45 5.28
C ILE A 326 -38.07 0.68 3.99
N GLU A 327 -38.97 -0.30 4.06
CA GLU A 327 -39.34 -1.18 2.95
C GLU A 327 -39.91 -0.42 1.74
N ALA A 328 -40.79 0.57 1.96
CA ALA A 328 -41.39 1.36 0.87
C ALA A 328 -40.35 2.17 0.07
N ALA A 329 -39.40 2.79 0.75
CA ALA A 329 -38.34 3.60 0.11
C ALA A 329 -37.34 2.74 -0.68
N ILE A 330 -37.04 1.53 -0.18
CA ILE A 330 -36.16 0.58 -0.88
C ILE A 330 -36.87 -0.05 -2.08
N GLN A 331 -38.18 -0.27 -1.98
CA GLN A 331 -38.97 -0.84 -3.07
C GLN A 331 -39.02 0.09 -4.29
N GLU A 332 -39.17 1.40 -4.09
CA GLU A 332 -39.16 2.39 -5.18
C GLU A 332 -37.80 2.42 -5.91
N GLN A 333 -36.70 2.29 -5.17
CA GLN A 333 -35.35 2.24 -5.75
C GLN A 333 -35.07 0.93 -6.49
N LEU A 334 -35.57 -0.19 -5.97
CA LEU A 334 -35.49 -1.50 -6.63
C LEU A 334 -36.26 -1.50 -7.94
N GLU A 335 -37.47 -0.93 -7.98
CA GLU A 335 -38.27 -0.80 -9.20
C GLU A 335 -37.52 -0.01 -10.29
N GLY A 336 -36.83 1.08 -9.93
CA GLY A 336 -35.97 1.83 -10.85
C GLY A 336 -34.75 1.04 -11.35
N LEU A 337 -34.15 0.21 -10.51
CA LEU A 337 -33.01 -0.66 -10.86
C LEU A 337 -33.40 -1.83 -11.78
N MET A 338 -34.65 -2.26 -11.73
CA MET A 338 -35.18 -3.38 -12.52
C MET A 338 -35.53 -2.98 -13.97
N GLN A 339 -35.68 -1.69 -14.25
CA GLN A 339 -36.03 -1.20 -15.60
C GLN A 339 -34.95 -1.54 -16.63
N GLY A 340 -35.37 -2.19 -17.72
CA GLY A 340 -34.50 -2.53 -18.85
C GLY A 340 -33.49 -3.65 -18.59
N ARG A 341 -33.63 -4.40 -17.49
CA ARG A 341 -32.73 -5.51 -17.11
C ARG A 341 -33.50 -6.81 -16.92
N THR A 342 -32.83 -7.96 -17.12
CA THR A 342 -33.41 -9.25 -16.72
C THR A 342 -33.19 -9.46 -15.23
N VAL A 343 -34.26 -9.67 -14.45
CA VAL A 343 -34.21 -9.76 -12.99
C VAL A 343 -34.65 -11.15 -12.52
N ILE A 344 -33.84 -11.79 -11.69
CA ILE A 344 -34.17 -13.04 -11.00
C ILE A 344 -34.18 -12.71 -9.50
N ALA A 345 -35.34 -12.83 -8.85
CA ALA A 345 -35.49 -12.57 -7.43
C ALA A 345 -35.91 -13.83 -6.67
N ILE A 346 -35.28 -14.07 -5.52
CA ILE A 346 -35.63 -15.08 -4.52
C ILE A 346 -36.09 -14.29 -3.29
N ALA A 347 -37.30 -14.53 -2.81
CA ALA A 347 -37.81 -13.80 -1.64
C ALA A 347 -38.74 -14.67 -0.79
N HIS A 348 -38.71 -14.39 0.51
CA HIS A 348 -39.66 -14.95 1.47
C HIS A 348 -40.89 -14.07 1.71
N ARG A 349 -40.85 -12.78 1.33
CA ARG A 349 -42.00 -11.87 1.41
C ARG A 349 -42.77 -11.88 0.10
N LEU A 350 -43.99 -12.37 0.12
CA LEU A 350 -44.79 -12.53 -1.08
C LEU A 350 -45.25 -11.18 -1.68
N SER A 351 -45.43 -10.15 -0.85
CA SER A 351 -45.81 -8.79 -1.25
C SER A 351 -44.81 -8.15 -2.21
N THR A 352 -43.51 -8.40 -2.01
CA THR A 352 -42.43 -7.86 -2.85
C THR A 352 -42.42 -8.50 -4.24
N ILE A 353 -42.70 -9.81 -4.33
CA ILE A 353 -42.64 -10.56 -5.59
C ILE A 353 -43.94 -10.54 -6.41
N ALA A 354 -45.07 -10.17 -5.79
CA ALA A 354 -46.37 -10.12 -6.48
C ALA A 354 -46.39 -9.17 -7.71
N LYS A 355 -45.48 -8.20 -7.75
CA LYS A 355 -45.31 -7.24 -8.86
C LYS A 355 -44.43 -7.74 -10.01
N LEU A 356 -43.82 -8.93 -9.89
CA LEU A 356 -42.96 -9.50 -10.94
C LEU A 356 -43.78 -10.11 -12.08
N ASP A 357 -43.21 -10.08 -13.29
CA ASP A 357 -43.85 -10.59 -14.50
C ASP A 357 -44.13 -12.10 -14.45
N ARG A 358 -43.29 -12.85 -13.73
CA ARG A 358 -43.39 -14.30 -13.62
C ARG A 358 -42.91 -14.79 -12.26
N LEU A 359 -43.77 -15.56 -11.60
CA LEU A 359 -43.49 -16.24 -10.36
C LEU A 359 -43.22 -17.72 -10.62
N VAL A 360 -42.24 -18.27 -9.90
CA VAL A 360 -41.85 -19.69 -9.98
C VAL A 360 -41.75 -20.23 -8.55
N MET A 361 -42.61 -21.18 -8.22
CA MET A 361 -42.56 -21.90 -6.94
C MET A 361 -41.71 -23.16 -7.09
N LEU A 362 -40.76 -23.33 -6.19
CA LEU A 362 -39.86 -24.48 -6.12
C LEU A 362 -40.14 -25.28 -4.85
N GLU A 363 -40.27 -26.60 -4.98
CA GLU A 363 -40.37 -27.53 -3.86
C GLU A 363 -39.52 -28.77 -4.17
N ALA A 364 -38.66 -29.18 -3.22
CA ALA A 364 -37.73 -30.30 -3.38
C ALA A 364 -36.91 -30.27 -4.68
N GLY A 365 -36.48 -29.07 -5.11
CA GLY A 365 -35.69 -28.87 -6.33
C GLY A 365 -36.48 -28.97 -7.64
N ARG A 366 -37.82 -29.04 -7.60
CA ARG A 366 -38.69 -29.07 -8.79
C ARG A 366 -39.60 -27.85 -8.84
N ILE A 367 -39.88 -27.36 -10.05
CA ILE A 367 -40.88 -26.29 -10.25
C ILE A 367 -42.26 -26.92 -10.11
N ILE A 368 -43.00 -26.50 -9.09
CA ILE A 368 -44.35 -27.00 -8.80
C ILE A 368 -45.44 -26.10 -9.39
N GLU A 369 -45.21 -24.78 -9.44
CA GLU A 369 -46.15 -23.81 -10.01
C GLU A 369 -45.40 -22.67 -10.68
N GLN A 370 -45.97 -22.15 -11.76
CA GLN A 370 -45.47 -20.95 -12.43
C GLN A 370 -46.62 -20.17 -13.09
N GLY A 371 -46.51 -18.86 -13.11
CA GLY A 371 -47.50 -17.96 -13.69
C GLY A 371 -47.38 -16.55 -13.14
N THR A 372 -48.31 -15.68 -13.51
CA THR A 372 -48.45 -14.36 -12.89
C THR A 372 -49.12 -14.47 -11.52
N HIS A 373 -49.02 -13.42 -10.70
CA HIS A 373 -49.70 -13.35 -9.40
C HIS A 373 -51.21 -13.67 -9.51
N ALA A 374 -51.89 -13.06 -10.48
CA ALA A 374 -53.32 -13.25 -10.69
C ALA A 374 -53.66 -14.69 -11.11
N GLU A 375 -52.88 -15.28 -12.02
CA GLU A 375 -53.07 -16.67 -12.46
C GLU A 375 -52.87 -17.67 -11.33
N LEU A 376 -51.85 -17.46 -10.50
CA LEU A 376 -51.54 -18.35 -9.39
C LEU A 376 -52.54 -18.24 -8.23
N LEU A 377 -53.10 -17.04 -7.99
CA LEU A 377 -54.21 -16.87 -7.05
C LEU A 377 -55.48 -17.58 -7.53
N ALA A 378 -55.84 -17.41 -8.81
CA ALA A 378 -57.03 -18.05 -9.39
C ALA A 378 -56.97 -19.57 -9.38
N ARG A 379 -55.76 -20.16 -9.45
CA ARG A 379 -55.54 -21.61 -9.40
C ARG A 379 -55.72 -22.22 -8.00
N GLY A 380 -55.74 -21.43 -6.92
CA GLY A 380 -55.90 -21.94 -5.56
C GLY A 380 -54.76 -22.87 -5.09
N GLY A 381 -53.59 -22.78 -5.73
CA GLY A 381 -52.44 -23.66 -5.53
C GLY A 381 -51.62 -23.39 -4.26
N ALA A 382 -50.39 -23.92 -4.24
CA ALA A 382 -49.39 -23.69 -3.21
C ALA A 382 -49.07 -22.20 -3.04
N TYR A 383 -49.00 -21.44 -4.14
CA TYR A 383 -48.80 -19.99 -4.07
C TYR A 383 -49.95 -19.28 -3.33
N ALA A 384 -51.20 -19.59 -3.69
CA ALA A 384 -52.38 -18.96 -3.07
C ALA A 384 -52.47 -19.25 -1.55
N ARG A 385 -52.11 -20.48 -1.13
CA ARG A 385 -52.04 -20.85 0.30
C ARG A 385 -50.91 -20.19 1.07
N ALA A 386 -49.79 -19.89 0.40
CA ALA A 386 -48.69 -19.15 1.00
C ALA A 386 -49.06 -17.67 1.12
N TRP A 387 -49.72 -17.12 0.08
CA TRP A 387 -50.23 -15.75 0.06
C TRP A 387 -51.20 -15.53 1.20
N SER A 388 -52.24 -16.36 1.34
CA SER A 388 -53.25 -16.22 2.40
C SER A 388 -52.65 -16.24 3.81
N ARG A 389 -51.57 -17.00 4.04
CA ARG A 389 -50.87 -17.05 5.33
C ARG A 389 -50.06 -15.80 5.64
N GLN A 390 -49.43 -15.18 4.63
CA GLN A 390 -48.65 -13.95 4.83
C GLN A 390 -49.49 -12.68 4.76
N SER A 391 -50.53 -12.65 3.92
CA SER A 391 -51.43 -11.50 3.78
C SER A 391 -52.53 -11.47 4.84
N GLY A 392 -52.91 -12.63 5.39
CA GLY A 392 -53.93 -12.76 6.44
C GLY A 392 -53.51 -12.24 7.82
N GLY A 393 -52.25 -11.82 8.00
CA GLY A 393 -51.79 -11.16 9.23
C GLY A 393 -52.13 -9.66 9.30
N PHE A 394 -52.72 -9.07 8.26
CA PHE A 394 -52.96 -7.62 8.15
C PHE A 394 -54.42 -7.22 7.97
N THR A 395 -55.38 -8.16 8.01
CA THR A 395 -56.81 -7.85 7.71
C THR A 395 -57.81 -8.21 8.80
N ASP A 396 -57.38 -8.53 10.02
CA ASP A 396 -58.26 -8.56 11.19
C ASP A 396 -57.58 -7.86 12.38
N LEU A 397 -57.69 -6.53 12.42
CA LEU A 397 -57.73 -5.70 13.65
C LEU A 397 -58.32 -4.32 13.32
#